data_AF-A0A0R1NIF9-F1
#
_entry.id   AF-A0A0R1NIF9-F1
#
_cell.length_a   1.000
_cell.length_b   1.000
_cell.length_c   1.000
_cell.angle_alpha   90.00
_cell.angle_beta   90.00
_cell.angle_gamma   90.00
#
_symmetry.space_group_name_H-M   'P 1'
#
loop_
_entity.id
_entity.type
_entity.pdbx_description
1 polymer ?
#
loop_
_entity_poly.entity_id
_entity_poly.type
_entity_poly.pdbx_seq_one_letter_code
_entity_poly.pdbx_strand_id
1 'polypeptide(L)' 'MPRDNSTGLMGANLTVEGGISLDMIKMNKLLEYDPTSLTMTVQAGMRLIDIEKVLSK' A
#
# COMPACT_ATOMS: atom_id res chain seq x y z
N MET A 1 5.04 0.35 -14.32
CA MET A 1 5.70 0.21 -13.01
C MET A 1 4.71 0.52 -11.92
N PRO A 2 4.38 -0.45 -11.05
CA PRO A 2 3.56 -0.19 -9.86
C PRO A 2 4.28 0.80 -8.95
N ARG A 3 3.56 1.81 -8.49
CA ARG A 3 4.06 2.85 -7.59
C ARG A 3 3.07 3.09 -6.47
N ASP A 4 3.57 3.14 -5.25
CA ASP A 4 2.81 3.55 -4.08
C ASP A 4 3.40 4.87 -3.53
N ASN A 5 3.72 4.98 -2.23
CA ASN A 5 4.27 6.19 -1.63
C ASN A 5 5.74 6.49 -2.01
N SER A 6 6.31 5.74 -2.96
CA SER A 6 7.65 5.97 -3.53
C SER A 6 8.80 6.04 -2.51
N THR A 7 8.77 5.24 -1.44
CA THR A 7 9.82 5.23 -0.39
C THR A 7 10.98 4.27 -0.67
N GLY A 8 10.95 3.52 -1.77
CA GLY A 8 12.02 2.59 -2.14
C GLY A 8 13.30 3.31 -2.57
N LEU A 9 14.43 2.96 -1.96
CA LEU A 9 15.71 3.65 -2.14
C LEU A 9 16.48 3.22 -3.41
N MET A 10 16.15 2.06 -3.97
CA MET A 10 16.88 1.45 -5.09
C MET A 10 16.25 1.72 -6.47
N GLY A 11 15.41 2.75 -6.60
CA GLY A 11 14.81 3.15 -7.89
C GLY A 11 13.75 2.20 -8.47
N ALA A 12 13.33 1.18 -7.72
CA ALA A 12 12.32 0.20 -8.16
C ALA A 12 10.93 0.79 -8.46
N ASN A 13 10.68 2.03 -8.06
CA ASN A 13 9.45 2.79 -8.25
C ASN A 13 9.46 3.67 -9.52
N LEU A 14 10.55 3.65 -10.30
CA LEU A 14 10.73 4.48 -11.49
C LEU A 14 10.64 3.65 -12.78
N THR A 15 10.03 4.24 -13.80
CA THR A 15 10.09 3.73 -15.18
C THR A 15 11.42 4.16 -15.81
N VAL A 16 12.13 3.23 -16.43
CA VAL A 16 13.46 3.52 -17.01
C VAL A 16 13.34 4.32 -18.32
N GLU A 17 12.48 3.89 -19.26
CA GLU A 17 12.27 4.59 -20.54
C GLU A 17 10.80 4.51 -20.98
N GLY A 18 10.11 5.66 -21.04
CA GLY A 18 8.76 5.79 -21.61
C GLY A 18 7.65 4.94 -20.97
N GLY A 19 7.91 4.30 -19.83
CA GLY A 19 6.97 3.37 -19.20
C GLY A 19 5.80 4.07 -18.52
N ILE A 20 4.71 3.33 -18.34
CA ILE A 20 3.52 3.81 -17.59
C ILE A 20 3.72 3.53 -16.10
N SER A 21 3.60 4.57 -15.27
CA SER A 21 3.54 4.44 -13.81
C SER A 21 2.09 4.20 -13.36
N LEU A 22 1.87 3.14 -12.58
CA LEU A 22 0.56 2.79 -12.04
C LEU A 22 0.52 3.17 -10.57
N ASP A 23 -0.17 4.26 -10.25
CA ASP A 23 -0.30 4.77 -8.89
C ASP A 23 -1.40 4.01 -8.13
N MET A 24 -0.99 3.32 -7.06
CA MET A 24 -1.86 2.47 -6.24
C MET A 24 -2.42 3.19 -5.01
N ILE A 25 -2.04 4.46 -4.74
CA ILE A 25 -2.42 5.19 -3.51
C ILE A 25 -3.94 5.29 -3.30
N LYS A 26 -4.73 5.24 -4.39
CA LYS A 26 -6.20 5.26 -4.31
C LYS A 26 -6.82 3.91 -3.92
N MET A 27 -6.04 2.83 -3.95
CA MET A 27 -6.45 1.50 -3.49
C MET A 27 -6.07 1.34 -2.02
N ASN A 28 -6.73 2.11 -1.15
CA ASN A 28 -6.38 2.28 0.26
C ASN A 28 -7.50 1.84 1.23
N LYS A 29 -8.27 0.80 0.86
CA LYS A 29 -9.36 0.29 1.70
C LYS A 29 -8.91 -0.92 2.52
N LEU A 30 -9.43 -0.99 3.75
CA LEU A 30 -9.51 -2.21 4.54
C LEU A 30 -10.69 -3.05 4.04
N LEU A 31 -10.46 -4.34 3.76
CA LEU A 31 -11.49 -5.27 3.29
C LEU A 31 -12.00 -6.16 4.43
N GLU A 32 -11.09 -6.69 5.24
CA GLU A 32 -11.41 -7.59 6.36
C GLU A 32 -10.38 -7.46 7.47
N TYR A 33 -10.82 -7.57 8.72
CA TYR A 33 -9.95 -7.66 9.89
C TYR A 33 -10.48 -8.75 10.82
N ASP A 34 -9.66 -9.77 11.08
CA ASP A 34 -9.97 -10.87 11.99
C ASP A 34 -8.97 -10.90 13.16
N PRO A 35 -9.37 -10.46 14.36
CA PRO A 35 -8.50 -10.45 15.54
C PRO A 35 -8.23 -11.85 16.11
N THR A 36 -9.04 -12.86 15.76
CA THR A 36 -8.85 -14.23 16.26
C THR A 36 -7.70 -14.93 15.53
N SER A 37 -7.63 -14.76 14.21
CA SER A 37 -6.52 -15.27 13.38
C SER A 37 -5.32 -14.32 13.32
N LEU A 38 -5.44 -13.10 13.85
CA LEU A 38 -4.43 -12.02 13.76
C LEU A 38 -4.12 -11.65 12.30
N THR A 39 -5.14 -11.63 11.45
CA THR A 39 -4.99 -11.32 10.03
C THR A 39 -5.80 -10.09 9.62
N MET A 40 -5.33 -9.42 8.57
CA MET A 40 -5.99 -8.25 8.01
C MET A 40 -5.82 -8.26 6.50
N THR A 41 -6.94 -8.16 5.78
CA THR A 41 -6.97 -8.10 4.32
C THR A 41 -7.15 -6.65 3.88
N VAL A 42 -6.14 -6.08 3.23
CA VAL A 42 -6.12 -4.68 2.79
C VAL A 42 -5.79 -4.56 1.30
N GLN A 43 -6.12 -3.42 0.72
CA GLN A 43 -5.68 -3.07 -0.61
C GLN A 43 -4.22 -2.59 -0.64
N ALA A 44 -3.55 -2.78 -1.78
CA ALA A 44 -2.10 -2.62 -1.92
C ALA A 44 -1.57 -1.18 -1.68
N GLY A 45 -2.40 -0.15 -1.80
CA GLY A 45 -2.03 1.25 -1.52
C GLY A 45 -2.36 1.71 -0.11
N MET A 46 -2.73 0.80 0.79
CA MET A 46 -2.97 1.12 2.19
C MET A 46 -1.64 1.47 2.87
N ARG A 47 -1.56 2.67 3.47
CA ARG A 47 -0.34 3.12 4.15
C ARG A 47 -0.23 2.54 5.55
N LEU A 48 0.99 2.28 6.00
CA LEU A 48 1.27 1.75 7.34
C LEU A 48 0.65 2.62 8.45
N ILE A 49 0.76 3.94 8.34
CA ILE A 49 0.18 4.86 9.33
C ILE A 49 -1.35 4.79 9.41
N ASP A 50 -2.02 4.44 8.32
CA ASP A 50 -3.48 4.31 8.31
C ASP A 50 -3.91 2.97 8.91
N ILE A 51 -3.09 1.93 8.75
CA ILE A 51 -3.25 0.64 9.45
C ILE A 51 -3.08 0.83 10.96
N GLU A 52 -2.02 1.52 11.38
CA GLU A 52 -1.77 1.81 12.81
C GLU A 52 -2.95 2.53 13.45
N LYS A 53 -3.54 3.53 12.77
CA LYS A 53 -4.74 4.23 13.26
C LYS A 53 -5.96 3.34 13.41
N VAL A 54 -6.11 2.32 12.57
CA VAL A 54 -7.21 1.35 12.66
C VAL A 54 -7.00 0.43 13.86
N LEU A 55 -5.76 0.00 14.11
CA LEU A 55 -5.42 -0.91 15.22
C LEU A 55 -5.33 -0.20 16.58
N SER A 56 -5.01 1.10 16.60
CA SER A 56 -4.94 1.90 17.81
C SER A 56 -6.30 2.38 18.32
N LYS A 57 -7.39 1.98 17.66
CA LYS A 57 -8.79 2.25 18.07
C LYS A 57 -9.32 1.08 18.88
#